data_AF-A0A6N9NKZ9-F1
#
_entry.id   AF-A0A6N9NKZ9-F1
#
_cell.length_a   1.000
_cell.length_b   1.000
_cell.length_c   1.000
_cell.angle_alpha   90.00
_cell.angle_beta   90.00
_cell.angle_gamma   90.00
#
_symmetry.space_group_name_H-M   'P 1'
#
loop_
_entity.id
_entity.type
_entity.pdbx_description
1 polymer ?
#
loop_
_entity_poly.entity_id
_entity_poly.type
_entity_poly.pdbx_seq_one_letter_code
_entity_poly.pdbx_strand_id
1 'polypeptide(L)'
;MSILTTSVIPTIKKAAEHLTELHHYLLELADKNTPYPNPIGEAEPLLSFNGYYALNDTGAFLTIDTNLLVNKGVVTPHVALIYSKDGTSSKVYHLTGPHRDFESVTWSGMTLTAQGGKNSGVPNFTLQFSREDNDQKITSSFQGTITEGDSTAKTSINGKTYNNPIPMEMYAGTYYDDKGKGAEILKIGTDNSLQYNYTNPIGGPGHLQDVDLFIYNLNMYVFSFSSLDGLLNYSIIMGTSAEGGKVCNDLFSLKGTKISIPRSIQTVTSTPIKAPVKGTNTQSEDLANFAGFYPLASSSQVFTENAFISIEGEYKTSVKDGKTEKDFKVTIGVSLNGTSTTVYTFDSTMSFINNGNNWTLTIPINDPVGSELTIHFTRRYQSAYENVGNFYGSVVSISGSYNVAQFSGISLLNVVPLMGFSGAPLKVTENSTETIVIKSDSEIEYKGVSYTNLTVVPLMYIVGFIDQDENEVILSLGTDGGKGNTCITTVTATKEDNRKRKPYGLPTSIELYTAIPNGDSAAPKH
;
A
#
# COMPACT_ATOMS: atom_id res chain seq x y z
N MET A 1 6.96 -1.94 22.14
CA MET A 1 8.02 -2.81 21.59
C MET A 1 7.35 -4.01 20.96
N SER A 2 7.09 -3.92 19.66
CA SER A 2 6.99 -5.04 18.73
C SER A 2 8.01 -4.69 17.64
N ILE A 3 9.09 -5.46 17.58
CA ILE A 3 10.00 -5.40 16.45
C ILE A 3 9.51 -6.56 15.59
N LEU A 4 8.76 -6.26 14.53
CA LEU A 4 8.42 -7.23 13.49
C LEU A 4 9.75 -7.67 12.86
N THR A 5 10.31 -8.75 13.40
CA THR A 5 11.41 -9.49 12.77
C THR A 5 10.79 -10.65 12.02
N THR A 6 10.67 -10.51 10.70
CA THR A 6 10.48 -11.66 9.82
C THR A 6 11.85 -12.25 9.48
N SER A 7 12.09 -13.51 9.87
CA SER A 7 13.23 -14.31 9.39
C SER A 7 12.76 -15.76 9.12
N VAL A 8 12.76 -16.14 7.83
CA VAL A 8 12.99 -17.45 7.14
C VAL A 8 12.57 -18.76 7.86
N ILE A 9 11.87 -19.78 7.31
CA ILE A 9 10.96 -20.03 6.16
C ILE A 9 9.87 -20.96 6.75
N PRO A 10 8.60 -20.54 6.81
CA PRO A 10 7.47 -21.47 6.89
C PRO A 10 7.19 -22.03 5.50
N THR A 11 6.77 -23.29 5.40
CA THR A 11 6.24 -23.84 4.15
C THR A 11 4.94 -23.10 3.82
N ILE A 12 5.02 -22.06 2.99
CA ILE A 12 3.88 -21.28 2.52
C ILE A 12 3.02 -22.21 1.65
N LYS A 13 1.98 -22.82 2.22
CA LYS A 13 0.95 -23.49 1.42
C LYS A 13 0.00 -22.42 0.88
N LYS A 14 0.33 -21.92 -0.32
CA LYS A 14 -0.44 -20.99 -1.16
C LYS A 14 -0.51 -19.56 -0.60
N ALA A 15 0.16 -18.60 -1.24
CA ALA A 15 -0.24 -17.19 -1.08
C ALA A 15 0.28 -16.21 -2.17
N ALA A 16 1.42 -16.41 -2.81
CA ALA A 16 1.94 -15.38 -3.73
C ALA A 16 1.59 -15.59 -5.22
N GLU A 17 1.34 -16.83 -5.65
CA GLU A 17 1.23 -17.17 -7.09
C GLU A 17 0.00 -16.58 -7.80
N HIS A 18 -1.07 -16.23 -7.08
CA HIS A 18 -2.26 -15.67 -7.73
C HIS A 18 -2.20 -14.15 -7.91
N LEU A 19 -1.30 -13.48 -7.19
CA LEU A 19 -1.02 -12.06 -7.44
C LEU A 19 -0.26 -11.86 -8.76
N THR A 20 0.33 -12.92 -9.28
CA THR A 20 1.34 -12.84 -10.34
C THR A 20 0.84 -13.33 -11.69
N GLU A 21 -0.37 -13.88 -11.85
CA GLU A 21 -0.81 -14.38 -13.17
C GLU A 21 -0.99 -13.24 -14.19
N LEU A 22 -1.65 -12.14 -13.83
CA LEU A 22 -1.75 -10.95 -14.69
C LEU A 22 -0.37 -10.33 -14.92
N HIS A 23 0.47 -10.19 -13.88
CA HIS A 23 1.82 -9.66 -14.04
C HIS A 23 2.68 -10.58 -14.94
N HIS A 24 2.61 -11.90 -14.78
CA HIS A 24 3.32 -12.86 -15.62
C HIS A 24 2.85 -12.78 -17.07
N TYR A 25 1.54 -12.73 -17.31
CA TYR A 25 0.98 -12.53 -18.64
C TYR A 25 1.48 -11.21 -19.26
N LEU A 26 1.46 -10.11 -18.52
CA LEU A 26 1.95 -8.82 -19.00
C LEU A 26 3.46 -8.81 -19.24
N LEU A 27 4.24 -9.49 -18.40
CA LEU A 27 5.68 -9.70 -18.61
C LEU A 27 5.93 -10.50 -19.89
N GLU A 28 5.17 -11.58 -20.12
CA GLU A 28 5.26 -12.38 -21.33
C GLU A 28 4.87 -11.59 -22.60
N LEU A 29 3.85 -10.74 -22.53
CA LEU A 29 3.47 -9.87 -23.64
C LEU A 29 4.59 -8.91 -24.01
N ALA A 30 5.22 -8.33 -22.99
CA ALA A 30 6.28 -7.35 -23.14
C ALA A 30 7.57 -7.98 -23.71
N ASP A 31 7.93 -9.16 -23.22
CA ASP A 31 9.09 -9.93 -23.69
C ASP A 31 8.97 -10.29 -25.18
N LYS A 32 7.75 -10.57 -25.65
CA LYS A 32 7.47 -10.87 -27.06
C LYS A 32 7.57 -9.66 -28.01
N ASN A 33 7.88 -8.45 -27.52
CA ASN A 33 7.83 -7.19 -28.27
C ASN A 33 6.52 -7.02 -29.06
N THR A 34 5.42 -7.57 -28.54
CA THR A 34 4.12 -7.49 -29.19
C THR A 34 3.74 -6.02 -29.29
N PRO A 35 3.31 -5.50 -30.46
CA PRO A 35 2.82 -4.14 -30.57
C PRO A 35 1.78 -3.91 -29.48
N TYR A 36 2.09 -3.00 -28.57
CA TYR A 36 1.23 -2.68 -27.45
C TYR A 36 0.53 -1.37 -27.79
N PRO A 37 -0.63 -1.40 -28.49
CA PRO A 37 -1.41 -0.20 -28.64
C PRO A 37 -1.73 0.27 -27.21
N ASN A 38 -1.32 1.49 -26.91
CA ASN A 38 -1.67 2.17 -25.66
C ASN A 38 -2.87 3.08 -25.95
N PRO A 39 -4.10 2.56 -26.00
CA PRO A 39 -5.27 3.36 -26.30
C PRO A 39 -5.70 4.19 -25.09
N ILE A 40 -4.92 4.24 -23.99
CA ILE A 40 -5.34 5.06 -22.87
C ILE A 40 -5.55 6.49 -23.34
N GLY A 41 -4.76 6.98 -24.31
CA GLY A 41 -5.07 8.18 -25.11
C GLY A 41 -5.65 9.31 -24.26
N GLU A 42 -6.89 9.70 -24.56
CA GLU A 42 -7.62 10.75 -23.82
C GLU A 42 -7.99 10.36 -22.37
N ALA A 43 -8.05 9.06 -22.05
CA ALA A 43 -8.34 8.48 -20.75
C ALA A 43 -7.11 8.25 -19.84
N GLU A 44 -5.92 8.75 -20.21
CA GLU A 44 -4.75 8.79 -19.32
C GLU A 44 -5.04 9.34 -17.91
N PRO A 45 -5.94 10.34 -17.72
CA PRO A 45 -6.29 10.79 -16.37
C PRO A 45 -6.88 9.71 -15.45
N LEU A 46 -7.40 8.61 -15.99
CA LEU A 46 -7.94 7.48 -15.23
C LEU A 46 -6.87 6.83 -14.33
N LEU A 47 -5.60 6.88 -14.72
CA LEU A 47 -4.48 6.38 -13.89
C LEU A 47 -4.47 7.04 -12.50
N SER A 48 -4.92 8.28 -12.44
CA SER A 48 -4.99 9.02 -11.18
C SER A 48 -6.07 8.44 -10.24
N PHE A 49 -7.07 7.76 -10.80
CA PHE A 49 -8.19 7.13 -10.08
C PHE A 49 -7.96 5.63 -9.88
N ASN A 50 -6.72 5.15 -10.02
CA ASN A 50 -6.34 3.79 -9.67
C ASN A 50 -6.70 3.51 -8.20
N GLY A 51 -7.38 2.39 -7.95
CA GLY A 51 -7.84 2.04 -6.62
C GLY A 51 -8.88 0.93 -6.61
N TYR A 52 -9.03 0.28 -5.46
CA TYR A 52 -10.19 -0.53 -5.10
C TYR A 52 -11.33 0.37 -4.60
N TYR A 53 -12.51 0.26 -5.19
CA TYR A 53 -13.71 0.99 -4.81
C TYR A 53 -14.78 0.03 -4.31
N ALA A 54 -15.09 0.08 -3.02
CA ALA A 54 -16.26 -0.61 -2.47
C ALA A 54 -17.53 0.05 -3.04
N LEU A 55 -18.45 -0.75 -3.58
CA LEU A 55 -19.66 -0.26 -4.23
C LEU A 55 -20.86 -0.30 -3.30
N ASN A 56 -21.58 0.83 -3.22
CA ASN A 56 -22.87 0.96 -2.53
C ASN A 56 -22.89 0.38 -1.10
N ASP A 57 -21.73 0.21 -0.47
CA ASP A 57 -21.54 -0.47 0.82
C ASP A 57 -22.12 -1.90 0.89
N THR A 58 -22.23 -2.62 -0.25
CA THR A 58 -22.87 -3.96 -0.31
C THR A 58 -21.88 -5.13 -0.37
N GLY A 59 -20.57 -4.89 -0.27
CA GLY A 59 -19.51 -5.88 -0.49
C GLY A 59 -19.14 -6.12 -1.96
N ALA A 60 -19.93 -5.57 -2.89
CA ALA A 60 -19.56 -5.44 -4.30
C ALA A 60 -18.39 -4.47 -4.46
N PHE A 61 -17.61 -4.59 -5.54
CA PHE A 61 -16.46 -3.72 -5.78
C PHE A 61 -16.21 -3.44 -7.26
N LEU A 62 -15.56 -2.32 -7.53
CA LEU A 62 -14.91 -2.01 -8.79
C LEU A 62 -13.45 -1.64 -8.50
N THR A 63 -12.51 -2.30 -9.15
CA THR A 63 -11.10 -1.92 -9.10
C THR A 63 -10.73 -1.27 -10.42
N ILE A 64 -10.09 -0.11 -10.36
CA ILE A 64 -9.30 0.42 -11.47
C ILE A 64 -7.88 -0.06 -11.23
N ASP A 65 -7.44 -1.04 -12.01
CA ASP A 65 -6.14 -1.68 -11.85
C ASP A 65 -5.17 -1.22 -12.92
N THR A 66 -4.15 -0.48 -12.48
CA THR A 66 -3.08 0.03 -13.34
C THR A 66 -1.77 -0.70 -13.05
N ASN A 67 -1.24 -1.32 -14.09
CA ASN A 67 0.07 -1.96 -14.11
C ASN A 67 0.98 -1.19 -15.06
N LEU A 68 2.01 -0.55 -14.54
CA LEU A 68 3.04 0.12 -15.33
C LEU A 68 4.03 -0.94 -15.82
N LEU A 69 3.98 -1.24 -17.12
CA LEU A 69 4.97 -2.08 -17.77
C LEU A 69 6.18 -1.23 -18.12
N VAL A 70 7.35 -1.59 -17.59
CA VAL A 70 8.58 -0.84 -17.83
C VAL A 70 9.58 -1.71 -18.59
N ASN A 71 10.00 -1.23 -19.76
CA ASN A 71 11.02 -1.87 -20.58
C ASN A 71 12.14 -0.86 -20.88
N LYS A 72 13.32 -1.06 -20.30
CA LYS A 72 14.51 -0.21 -20.44
C LYS A 72 14.19 1.27 -20.17
N GLY A 73 13.46 1.51 -19.08
CA GLY A 73 13.01 2.84 -18.64
C GLY A 73 11.78 3.39 -19.39
N VAL A 74 11.32 2.74 -20.46
CA VAL A 74 10.10 3.15 -21.17
C VAL A 74 8.88 2.57 -20.47
N VAL A 75 7.99 3.46 -20.00
CA VAL A 75 6.78 3.09 -19.26
C VAL A 75 5.57 2.99 -20.18
N THR A 76 4.83 1.88 -20.10
CA THR A 76 3.56 1.67 -20.80
C THR A 76 2.48 1.27 -19.78
N PRO A 77 1.46 2.09 -19.53
CA PRO A 77 0.39 1.73 -18.62
C PRO A 77 -0.55 0.68 -19.22
N HIS A 78 -0.81 -0.39 -18.46
CA HIS A 78 -1.92 -1.31 -18.68
C HIS A 78 -3.01 -1.03 -17.65
N VAL A 79 -4.21 -0.67 -18.11
CA VAL A 79 -5.37 -0.44 -17.26
C VAL A 79 -6.47 -1.46 -17.52
N ALA A 80 -7.02 -2.00 -16.45
CA ALA A 80 -8.20 -2.85 -16.44
C ALA A 80 -9.25 -2.35 -15.44
N LEU A 81 -10.52 -2.60 -15.75
CA LEU A 81 -11.63 -2.51 -14.80
C LEU A 81 -11.93 -3.90 -14.28
N ILE A 82 -11.89 -4.09 -12.98
CA ILE A 82 -12.23 -5.38 -12.37
C ILE A 82 -13.52 -5.19 -11.58
N TYR A 83 -14.58 -5.81 -12.04
CA TYR A 83 -15.91 -5.60 -11.50
C TYR A 83 -16.43 -6.86 -10.82
N SER A 84 -16.85 -6.70 -9.56
CA SER A 84 -17.58 -7.69 -8.78
C SER A 84 -18.92 -7.12 -8.37
N LYS A 85 -20.00 -7.75 -8.81
CA LYS A 85 -21.37 -7.33 -8.50
C LYS A 85 -21.84 -7.79 -7.12
N ASP A 86 -21.26 -8.87 -6.61
CA ASP A 86 -21.71 -9.58 -5.41
C ASP A 86 -20.62 -9.70 -4.32
N GLY A 87 -19.38 -9.28 -4.61
CA GLY A 87 -18.23 -9.42 -3.71
C GLY A 87 -17.64 -10.83 -3.66
N THR A 88 -18.22 -11.79 -4.38
CA THR A 88 -17.85 -13.22 -4.35
C THR A 88 -17.41 -13.76 -5.71
N SER A 89 -17.67 -13.03 -6.79
CA SER A 89 -17.17 -13.31 -8.14
C SER A 89 -16.77 -12.01 -8.84
N SER A 90 -15.79 -12.05 -9.73
CA SER A 90 -15.30 -10.87 -10.44
C SER A 90 -14.96 -11.20 -11.90
N LYS A 91 -14.93 -10.15 -12.73
CA LYS A 91 -14.43 -10.21 -14.10
C LYS A 91 -13.46 -9.06 -14.35
N VAL A 92 -12.39 -9.35 -15.06
CA VAL A 92 -11.40 -8.37 -15.53
C VAL A 92 -11.80 -7.92 -16.93
N TYR A 93 -11.85 -6.61 -17.14
CA TYR A 93 -12.11 -6.00 -18.45
C TYR A 93 -10.96 -5.06 -18.80
N HIS A 94 -10.15 -5.44 -19.78
CA HIS A 94 -8.98 -4.69 -20.22
C HIS A 94 -9.41 -3.45 -21.02
N LEU A 95 -9.03 -2.26 -20.54
CA LEU A 95 -9.21 -1.00 -21.26
C LEU A 95 -8.12 -0.78 -22.31
N THR A 96 -6.96 -1.42 -22.13
CA THR A 96 -5.73 -1.19 -22.90
C THR A 96 -5.04 -2.51 -23.27
N GLY A 97 -4.04 -2.43 -24.15
CA GLY A 97 -3.24 -3.57 -24.57
C GLY A 97 -3.83 -4.37 -25.74
N PRO A 98 -3.17 -5.47 -26.14
CA PRO A 98 -3.50 -6.23 -27.36
C PRO A 98 -4.82 -7.01 -27.26
N HIS A 99 -5.37 -7.18 -26.06
CA HIS A 99 -6.61 -7.90 -25.79
C HIS A 99 -7.64 -7.00 -25.10
N ARG A 100 -7.73 -5.74 -25.54
CA ARG A 100 -8.73 -4.79 -25.06
C ARG A 100 -10.15 -5.32 -25.31
N ASP A 101 -11.00 -5.25 -24.29
CA ASP A 101 -12.39 -5.76 -24.32
C ASP A 101 -13.41 -4.76 -24.87
N PHE A 102 -13.11 -3.46 -24.79
CA PHE A 102 -14.05 -2.40 -25.16
C PHE A 102 -13.86 -1.91 -26.59
N GLU A 103 -14.95 -1.64 -27.31
CA GLU A 103 -14.91 -1.01 -28.65
C GLU A 103 -14.47 0.45 -28.55
N SER A 104 -15.01 1.21 -27.59
CA SER A 104 -14.63 2.61 -27.34
C SER A 104 -14.37 2.88 -25.86
N VAL A 105 -13.37 3.71 -25.59
CA VAL A 105 -13.02 4.21 -24.26
C VAL A 105 -12.71 5.70 -24.43
N THR A 106 -13.47 6.56 -23.77
CA THR A 106 -13.31 8.01 -23.85
C THR A 106 -13.33 8.62 -22.46
N TRP A 107 -12.59 9.71 -22.29
CA TRP A 107 -12.57 10.49 -21.06
C TRP A 107 -12.86 11.95 -21.35
N SER A 108 -13.87 12.51 -20.68
CA SER A 108 -14.25 13.92 -20.85
C SER A 108 -14.47 14.55 -19.49
N GLY A 109 -13.70 15.58 -19.17
CA GLY A 109 -13.68 16.23 -17.85
C GLY A 109 -13.19 15.26 -16.78
N MET A 110 -14.12 14.59 -16.11
CA MET A 110 -13.87 13.55 -15.09
C MET A 110 -14.71 12.30 -15.32
N THR A 111 -15.22 12.12 -16.53
CA THR A 111 -16.15 11.04 -16.87
C THR A 111 -15.49 10.03 -17.78
N LEU A 112 -15.37 8.79 -17.31
CA LEU A 112 -15.05 7.63 -18.13
C LEU A 112 -16.32 7.14 -18.81
N THR A 113 -16.26 6.96 -20.13
CA THR A 113 -17.24 6.21 -20.89
C THR A 113 -16.53 5.05 -21.59
N ALA A 114 -16.85 3.81 -21.22
CA ALA A 114 -16.31 2.61 -21.84
C ALA A 114 -17.47 1.79 -22.41
N GLN A 115 -17.45 1.52 -23.71
CA GLN A 115 -18.52 0.79 -24.40
C GLN A 115 -18.03 -0.57 -24.89
N GLY A 116 -18.70 -1.63 -24.44
CA GLY A 116 -18.52 -2.99 -24.93
C GLY A 116 -19.14 -3.16 -26.32
N GLY A 117 -18.67 -4.16 -27.06
CA GLY A 117 -19.22 -4.45 -28.37
C GLY A 117 -20.59 -5.12 -28.32
N LYS A 118 -21.37 -4.96 -29.38
CA LYS A 118 -22.70 -5.60 -29.49
C LYS A 118 -22.57 -7.12 -29.37
N ASN A 119 -23.39 -7.74 -28.52
CA ASN A 119 -23.35 -9.18 -28.22
C ASN A 119 -22.00 -9.70 -27.67
N SER A 120 -21.11 -8.85 -27.16
CA SER A 120 -19.79 -9.28 -26.63
C SER A 120 -19.86 -9.85 -25.21
N GLY A 121 -20.94 -9.58 -24.47
CA GLY A 121 -21.02 -9.87 -23.04
C GLY A 121 -20.17 -8.93 -22.16
N VAL A 122 -19.51 -7.93 -22.75
CA VAL A 122 -18.78 -6.87 -22.05
C VAL A 122 -19.78 -5.76 -21.65
N PRO A 123 -19.83 -5.33 -20.38
CA PRO A 123 -20.73 -4.28 -19.93
C PRO A 123 -20.28 -2.88 -20.41
N ASN A 124 -21.22 -1.95 -20.46
CA ASN A 124 -20.95 -0.54 -20.70
C ASN A 124 -20.84 0.22 -19.37
N PHE A 125 -19.81 1.06 -19.23
CA PHE A 125 -19.59 1.90 -18.05
C PHE A 125 -19.71 3.38 -18.40
N THR A 126 -20.37 4.13 -17.51
CA THR A 126 -20.32 5.60 -17.49
C THR A 126 -20.10 6.03 -16.06
N LEU A 127 -18.88 6.46 -15.74
CA LEU A 127 -18.43 6.73 -14.36
C LEU A 127 -17.90 8.16 -14.27
N GLN A 128 -18.47 8.96 -13.37
CA GLN A 128 -18.03 10.31 -13.07
C GLN A 128 -17.23 10.30 -11.76
N PHE A 129 -15.95 10.59 -11.85
CA PHE A 129 -15.04 10.60 -10.72
C PHE A 129 -15.00 11.95 -10.02
N SER A 130 -14.64 11.93 -8.74
CA SER A 130 -14.36 13.10 -7.92
C SER A 130 -13.18 12.85 -6.98
N ARG A 131 -12.52 13.93 -6.55
CA ARG A 131 -11.49 13.92 -5.50
C ARG A 131 -12.07 14.46 -4.22
N GLU A 132 -11.68 13.88 -3.09
CA GLU A 132 -12.26 14.21 -1.79
C GLU A 132 -11.19 14.66 -0.80
N ASP A 133 -11.36 15.84 -0.19
CA ASP A 133 -10.51 16.30 0.92
C ASP A 133 -11.40 16.38 2.18
N ASN A 134 -11.63 15.24 2.82
CA ASN A 134 -12.52 15.15 3.98
C ASN A 134 -11.91 14.39 5.16
N ASP A 135 -12.54 14.54 6.32
CA ASP A 135 -12.13 13.90 7.58
C ASP A 135 -12.33 12.37 7.55
N GLN A 136 -13.03 11.85 6.54
CA GLN A 136 -13.22 10.41 6.34
C GLN A 136 -12.02 9.76 5.63
N LYS A 137 -11.01 10.54 5.21
CA LYS A 137 -9.78 10.05 4.57
C LYS A 137 -10.00 9.43 3.19
N ILE A 138 -11.17 9.65 2.58
CA ILE A 138 -11.46 9.20 1.22
C ILE A 138 -10.59 10.02 0.27
N THR A 139 -9.93 9.37 -0.69
CA THR A 139 -9.07 10.03 -1.68
C THR A 139 -9.80 10.25 -3.00
N SER A 140 -10.77 9.39 -3.31
CA SER A 140 -11.59 9.54 -4.49
C SER A 140 -12.90 8.80 -4.33
N SER A 141 -13.92 9.32 -4.99
CA SER A 141 -15.17 8.63 -5.22
C SER A 141 -15.57 8.70 -6.69
N PHE A 142 -16.56 7.89 -7.04
CA PHE A 142 -17.28 8.05 -8.28
C PHE A 142 -18.77 7.78 -8.10
N GLN A 143 -19.55 8.30 -9.04
CA GLN A 143 -20.94 7.93 -9.26
C GLN A 143 -21.15 7.62 -10.74
N GLY A 144 -22.02 6.68 -11.06
CA GLY A 144 -22.18 6.27 -12.45
C GLY A 144 -23.20 5.17 -12.69
N THR A 145 -23.17 4.62 -13.89
CA THR A 145 -24.06 3.53 -14.31
C THR A 145 -23.31 2.43 -15.03
N ILE A 146 -23.75 1.19 -14.80
CA ILE A 146 -23.37 0.00 -15.57
C ILE A 146 -24.57 -0.46 -16.39
N THR A 147 -24.34 -0.88 -17.63
CA THR A 147 -25.33 -1.56 -18.48
C THR A 147 -24.75 -2.89 -18.95
N GLU A 148 -25.37 -4.01 -18.57
CA GLU A 148 -24.85 -5.36 -18.85
C GLU A 148 -25.17 -5.80 -20.29
N GLY A 149 -24.13 -6.03 -21.10
CA GLY A 149 -24.28 -6.49 -22.49
C GLY A 149 -25.24 -5.62 -23.31
N ASP A 150 -26.18 -6.26 -24.02
CA ASP A 150 -27.21 -5.58 -24.81
C ASP A 150 -28.46 -5.17 -24.00
N SER A 151 -28.40 -5.27 -22.66
CA SER A 151 -29.49 -4.82 -21.80
C SER A 151 -29.72 -3.31 -21.96
N THR A 152 -30.97 -2.86 -21.80
CA THR A 152 -31.28 -1.44 -21.67
C THR A 152 -31.36 -0.99 -20.21
N ALA A 153 -31.30 -1.94 -19.27
CA ALA A 153 -31.38 -1.65 -17.85
C ALA A 153 -30.05 -1.08 -17.34
N LYS A 154 -30.11 0.12 -16.75
CA LYS A 154 -28.96 0.78 -16.13
C LYS A 154 -28.99 0.54 -14.63
N THR A 155 -27.91 -0.02 -14.09
CA THR A 155 -27.69 -0.11 -12.64
C THR A 155 -26.87 1.08 -12.19
N SER A 156 -27.38 1.85 -11.24
CA SER A 156 -26.61 2.94 -10.62
C SER A 156 -25.60 2.38 -9.63
N ILE A 157 -24.38 2.88 -9.70
CA ILE A 157 -23.29 2.51 -8.80
C ILE A 157 -22.57 3.76 -8.31
N ASN A 158 -22.14 3.73 -7.06
CA ASN A 158 -21.17 4.67 -6.52
C ASN A 158 -20.10 3.88 -5.77
N GLY A 159 -18.90 4.45 -5.70
CA GLY A 159 -17.80 3.83 -4.98
C GLY A 159 -16.85 4.85 -4.39
N LYS A 160 -16.13 4.43 -3.36
CA LYS A 160 -15.13 5.25 -2.64
C LYS A 160 -13.85 4.46 -2.45
N THR A 161 -12.71 5.15 -2.50
CA THR A 161 -11.39 4.58 -2.21
C THR A 161 -10.59 5.48 -1.28
N TYR A 162 -9.65 4.86 -0.56
CA TYR A 162 -8.75 5.52 0.39
C TYR A 162 -7.30 5.53 -0.11
N ASN A 163 -7.02 4.82 -1.20
CA ASN A 163 -5.69 4.70 -1.77
C ASN A 163 -5.45 5.81 -2.78
N ASN A 164 -4.20 6.24 -2.89
CA ASN A 164 -3.75 7.05 -4.00
C ASN A 164 -2.95 6.17 -4.97
N PRO A 165 -2.89 6.53 -6.26
CA PRO A 165 -1.82 6.04 -7.10
C PRO A 165 -0.50 6.53 -6.51
N ILE A 166 0.38 5.61 -6.14
CA ILE A 166 1.73 5.93 -5.71
C ILE A 166 2.65 5.61 -6.89
N PRO A 167 3.37 6.58 -7.46
CA PRO A 167 4.27 6.36 -8.56
C PRO A 167 5.62 5.84 -8.04
N MET A 168 6.39 5.20 -8.93
CA MET A 168 7.63 4.52 -8.58
C MET A 168 8.68 5.46 -7.98
N GLU A 169 8.71 6.72 -8.41
CA GLU A 169 9.67 7.73 -7.96
C GLU A 169 9.56 8.02 -6.47
N MET A 170 8.37 7.84 -5.87
CA MET A 170 8.22 7.94 -4.41
C MET A 170 9.13 6.94 -3.69
N TYR A 171 9.40 5.80 -4.33
CA TYR A 171 10.26 4.72 -3.83
C TYR A 171 11.70 4.78 -4.35
N ALA A 172 12.10 5.85 -5.07
CA ALA A 172 13.48 5.99 -5.53
C ALA A 172 14.48 6.00 -4.36
N GLY A 173 15.58 5.28 -4.50
CA GLY A 173 16.60 5.12 -3.46
C GLY A 173 17.33 3.79 -3.54
N THR A 174 18.37 3.65 -2.72
CA THR A 174 19.15 2.41 -2.57
C THR A 174 18.77 1.71 -1.28
N TYR A 175 18.48 0.42 -1.37
CA TYR A 175 17.99 -0.42 -0.29
C TYR A 175 19.03 -1.47 0.11
N TYR A 176 19.17 -1.65 1.41
CA TYR A 176 20.20 -2.44 2.05
C TYR A 176 19.58 -3.53 2.93
N ASP A 177 20.24 -4.70 2.96
CA ASP A 177 19.92 -5.80 3.87
C ASP A 177 20.39 -5.53 5.31
N ASP A 178 20.12 -6.45 6.24
CA ASP A 178 20.54 -6.43 7.65
C ASP A 178 20.25 -5.08 8.33
N LYS A 179 19.02 -4.59 8.16
CA LYS A 179 18.55 -3.31 8.71
C LYS A 179 19.48 -2.15 8.36
N GLY A 180 19.94 -2.12 7.11
CA GLY A 180 20.78 -1.05 6.61
C GLY A 180 22.29 -1.30 6.68
N LYS A 181 22.73 -2.42 7.29
CA LYS A 181 24.15 -2.71 7.53
C LYS A 181 24.74 -3.74 6.55
N GLY A 182 23.87 -4.37 5.77
CA GLY A 182 24.25 -5.40 4.80
C GLY A 182 24.57 -4.84 3.43
N ALA A 183 24.55 -5.73 2.44
CA ALA A 183 24.80 -5.39 1.04
C ALA A 183 23.68 -4.55 0.43
N GLU A 184 24.00 -3.83 -0.65
CA GLU A 184 23.01 -3.25 -1.56
C GLU A 184 22.26 -4.36 -2.29
N ILE A 185 20.94 -4.31 -2.19
CA ILE A 185 20.05 -5.32 -2.75
C ILE A 185 19.25 -4.78 -3.92
N LEU A 186 18.72 -3.58 -3.77
CA LEU A 186 17.77 -2.98 -4.71
C LEU A 186 18.11 -1.49 -4.84
N LYS A 187 18.02 -0.97 -6.07
CA LYS A 187 18.03 0.47 -6.32
C LYS A 187 16.93 0.83 -7.30
N ILE A 188 16.14 1.83 -6.94
CA ILE A 188 15.07 2.40 -7.77
C ILE A 188 15.50 3.82 -8.15
N GLY A 189 15.51 4.13 -9.43
CA GLY A 189 15.80 5.46 -9.95
C GLY A 189 14.55 6.34 -10.03
N THR A 190 14.76 7.65 -10.17
CA THR A 190 13.69 8.62 -10.49
C THR A 190 13.35 8.66 -11.99
N ASP A 191 14.06 7.87 -12.79
CA ASP A 191 13.99 7.76 -14.24
C ASP A 191 13.38 6.42 -14.70
N ASN A 192 12.57 5.78 -13.84
CA ASN A 192 12.00 4.45 -14.05
C ASN A 192 13.04 3.33 -14.22
N SER A 193 14.27 3.53 -13.73
CA SER A 193 15.27 2.47 -13.67
C SER A 193 15.12 1.61 -12.40
N LEU A 194 15.45 0.33 -12.53
CA LEU A 194 15.45 -0.65 -11.46
C LEU A 194 16.73 -1.46 -11.55
N GLN A 195 17.46 -1.60 -10.44
CA GLN A 195 18.63 -2.46 -10.35
C GLN A 195 18.48 -3.42 -9.17
N TYR A 196 18.87 -4.68 -9.35
CA TYR A 196 18.73 -5.73 -8.34
C TYR A 196 19.97 -6.62 -8.24
N ASN A 197 20.25 -7.10 -7.03
CA ASN A 197 21.37 -7.99 -6.74
C ASN A 197 20.95 -9.47 -6.83
N TYR A 198 20.88 -10.01 -8.04
CA TYR A 198 20.51 -11.41 -8.30
C TYR A 198 21.44 -12.45 -7.65
N THR A 199 22.70 -12.07 -7.40
CA THR A 199 23.73 -12.96 -6.86
C THR A 199 23.69 -13.10 -5.33
N ASN A 200 22.84 -12.32 -4.66
CA ASN A 200 22.68 -12.35 -3.22
C ASN A 200 21.24 -12.72 -2.78
N PRO A 201 20.73 -13.92 -3.12
CA PRO A 201 19.44 -14.36 -2.61
C PRO A 201 19.52 -14.84 -1.14
N ILE A 202 20.70 -15.21 -0.62
CA ILE A 202 20.85 -15.87 0.71
C ILE A 202 21.99 -15.25 1.57
N GLY A 203 22.39 -14.00 1.33
CA GLY A 203 23.40 -13.30 2.13
C GLY A 203 24.84 -13.57 1.70
N GLY A 204 25.31 -12.89 0.66
CA GLY A 204 26.69 -12.91 0.16
C GLY A 204 27.10 -11.63 -0.57
N PRO A 205 28.40 -11.44 -0.92
CA PRO A 205 28.81 -10.30 -1.72
C PRO A 205 28.22 -10.41 -3.13
N GLY A 206 27.55 -9.35 -3.59
CA GLY A 206 26.98 -9.27 -4.93
C GLY A 206 26.95 -7.82 -5.39
N HIS A 207 26.62 -7.60 -6.66
CA HIS A 207 26.52 -6.27 -7.25
C HIS A 207 25.13 -6.07 -7.84
N LEU A 208 24.68 -4.82 -7.86
CA LEU A 208 23.46 -4.42 -8.54
C LEU A 208 23.62 -4.61 -10.05
N GLN A 209 22.59 -5.17 -10.68
CA GLN A 209 22.47 -5.34 -12.13
C GLN A 209 21.15 -4.74 -12.58
N ASP A 210 21.12 -4.19 -13.79
CA ASP A 210 19.92 -3.58 -14.36
C ASP A 210 18.81 -4.62 -14.55
N VAL A 211 17.59 -4.23 -14.21
CA VAL A 211 16.36 -4.99 -14.50
C VAL A 211 15.69 -4.32 -15.69
N ASP A 212 15.96 -4.85 -16.88
CA ASP A 212 15.48 -4.27 -18.14
C ASP A 212 13.96 -4.31 -18.27
N LEU A 213 13.30 -5.33 -17.71
CA LEU A 213 11.87 -5.55 -17.85
C LEU A 213 11.25 -5.85 -16.49
N PHE A 214 10.30 -5.01 -16.08
CA PHE A 214 9.54 -5.20 -14.86
C PHE A 214 8.14 -4.59 -14.96
N ILE A 215 7.28 -4.96 -14.01
CA ILE A 215 5.97 -4.36 -13.83
C ILE A 215 5.91 -3.69 -12.47
N TYR A 216 5.25 -2.55 -12.41
CA TYR A 216 4.86 -1.92 -11.16
C TYR A 216 3.34 -1.74 -11.08
N ASN A 217 2.72 -2.35 -10.08
CA ASN A 217 1.28 -2.23 -9.85
C ASN A 217 0.97 -1.06 -8.89
N LEU A 218 0.12 -0.12 -9.33
CA LEU A 218 -0.23 1.08 -8.57
C LEU A 218 -1.20 0.84 -7.41
N ASN A 219 -1.94 -0.27 -7.40
CA ASN A 219 -2.87 -0.62 -6.31
C ASN A 219 -2.16 -1.29 -5.13
N MET A 220 -1.15 -2.08 -5.43
CA MET A 220 -0.47 -2.94 -4.47
C MET A 220 0.91 -2.43 -4.09
N TYR A 221 1.44 -1.47 -4.85
CA TYR A 221 2.79 -0.95 -4.70
C TYR A 221 3.84 -2.08 -4.80
N VAL A 222 3.65 -2.97 -5.78
CA VAL A 222 4.49 -4.16 -5.99
C VAL A 222 5.25 -4.05 -7.30
N PHE A 223 6.56 -4.23 -7.24
CA PHE A 223 7.39 -4.48 -8.41
C PHE A 223 7.48 -5.98 -8.68
N SER A 224 7.31 -6.40 -9.93
CA SER A 224 7.43 -7.79 -10.35
C SER A 224 8.37 -7.95 -11.55
N PHE A 225 9.32 -8.88 -11.45
CA PHE A 225 10.27 -9.19 -12.53
C PHE A 225 10.84 -10.61 -12.36
N SER A 226 11.57 -11.09 -13.36
CA SER A 226 12.24 -12.40 -13.32
C SER A 226 13.76 -12.24 -13.31
N SER A 227 14.47 -13.27 -12.85
CA SER A 227 15.92 -13.36 -13.04
C SER A 227 16.29 -13.42 -14.52
N LEU A 228 17.54 -13.07 -14.83
CA LEU A 228 18.08 -13.10 -16.19
C LEU A 228 18.01 -14.50 -16.85
N ASP A 229 18.07 -15.57 -16.05
CA ASP A 229 17.93 -16.95 -16.50
C ASP A 229 16.46 -17.45 -16.48
N GLY A 230 15.52 -16.61 -16.05
CA GLY A 230 14.10 -16.92 -15.95
C GLY A 230 13.74 -17.97 -14.89
N LEU A 231 14.67 -18.36 -14.02
CA LEU A 231 14.46 -19.38 -12.99
C LEU A 231 13.74 -18.85 -11.74
N LEU A 232 13.94 -17.58 -11.41
CA LEU A 232 13.38 -16.93 -10.23
C LEU A 232 12.41 -15.83 -10.63
N ASN A 233 11.31 -15.73 -9.91
CA ASN A 233 10.40 -14.60 -9.95
C ASN A 233 10.56 -13.78 -8.67
N TYR A 234 10.61 -12.47 -8.82
CA TYR A 234 10.76 -11.51 -7.74
C TYR A 234 9.49 -10.66 -7.64
N SER A 235 9.06 -10.43 -6.40
CA SER A 235 7.98 -9.52 -6.03
C SER A 235 8.45 -8.66 -4.87
N ILE A 236 8.58 -7.36 -5.11
CA ILE A 236 9.06 -6.40 -4.11
C ILE A 236 7.87 -5.55 -3.66
N ILE A 237 7.46 -5.72 -2.41
CA ILE A 237 6.33 -5.01 -1.80
C ILE A 237 6.85 -3.78 -1.06
N MET A 238 6.46 -2.60 -1.50
CA MET A 238 6.97 -1.34 -0.98
C MET A 238 6.25 -0.85 0.28
N GLY A 239 6.95 -0.09 1.11
CA GLY A 239 6.42 0.54 2.31
C GLY A 239 7.36 1.60 2.86
N THR A 240 7.02 2.11 4.04
CA THR A 240 7.80 3.15 4.72
C THR A 240 7.88 2.86 6.22
N SER A 241 8.93 3.37 6.86
CA SER A 241 9.14 3.26 8.30
C SER A 241 9.73 4.55 8.87
N ALA A 242 9.28 4.95 10.05
CA ALA A 242 9.87 6.02 10.85
C ALA A 242 11.33 5.71 11.22
N GLU A 243 11.71 4.44 11.35
CA GLU A 243 13.07 4.04 11.68
C GLU A 243 13.90 3.79 10.41
N GLY A 244 13.34 3.01 9.47
CA GLY A 244 14.04 2.50 8.29
C GLY A 244 14.01 3.40 7.05
N GLY A 245 13.24 4.50 7.06
CA GLY A 245 13.03 5.34 5.88
C GLY A 245 12.08 4.66 4.89
N LYS A 246 12.51 4.45 3.65
CA LYS A 246 11.75 3.59 2.72
C LYS A 246 12.13 2.14 3.00
N VAL A 247 11.15 1.26 3.06
CA VAL A 247 11.35 -0.17 3.36
C VAL A 247 10.63 -1.00 2.34
N CYS A 248 11.09 -2.22 2.09
CA CYS A 248 10.32 -3.17 1.30
C CYS A 248 10.59 -4.61 1.71
N ASN A 249 9.60 -5.45 1.44
CA ASN A 249 9.75 -6.90 1.52
C ASN A 249 10.05 -7.42 0.12
N ASP A 250 11.21 -8.03 0.00
CA ASP A 250 11.72 -8.70 -1.18
C ASP A 250 11.35 -10.18 -1.08
N LEU A 251 10.41 -10.60 -1.94
CA LEU A 251 9.95 -11.98 -2.06
C LEU A 251 10.50 -12.56 -3.35
N PHE A 252 11.14 -13.72 -3.28
CA PHE A 252 11.52 -14.44 -4.48
C PHE A 252 11.11 -15.91 -4.42
N SER A 253 10.68 -16.44 -5.56
CA SER A 253 10.22 -17.82 -5.71
C SER A 253 10.88 -18.52 -6.88
N LEU A 254 11.14 -19.81 -6.71
CA LEU A 254 11.59 -20.66 -7.82
C LEU A 254 10.41 -20.95 -8.73
N LYS A 255 10.57 -20.70 -10.03
CA LYS A 255 9.52 -20.87 -11.04
C LYS A 255 8.94 -22.29 -10.96
N GLY A 256 7.60 -22.37 -10.90
CA GLY A 256 6.88 -23.63 -10.76
C GLY A 256 6.87 -24.22 -9.33
N THR A 257 7.32 -23.46 -8.32
CA THR A 257 7.26 -23.86 -6.92
C THR A 257 6.54 -22.85 -6.05
N LYS A 258 5.96 -23.33 -4.94
CA LYS A 258 5.25 -22.52 -3.94
C LYS A 258 6.16 -21.95 -2.85
N ILE A 259 7.47 -22.03 -3.04
CA ILE A 259 8.44 -21.58 -2.03
C ILE A 259 8.74 -20.11 -2.30
N SER A 260 8.40 -19.25 -1.34
CA SER A 260 8.80 -17.84 -1.34
C SER A 260 9.72 -17.60 -0.15
N ILE A 261 10.86 -16.97 -0.40
CA ILE A 261 11.82 -16.59 0.65
C ILE A 261 11.69 -15.08 0.86
N PRO A 262 11.22 -14.61 2.04
CA PRO A 262 11.12 -13.20 2.33
C PRO A 262 12.44 -12.64 2.89
N ARG A 263 12.79 -11.43 2.44
CA ARG A 263 13.82 -10.57 3.02
C ARG A 263 13.25 -9.17 3.20
N SER A 264 13.59 -8.47 4.28
CA SER A 264 13.23 -7.06 4.47
C SER A 264 14.45 -6.18 4.28
N ILE A 265 14.34 -5.15 3.44
CA ILE A 265 15.42 -4.20 3.13
C ILE A 265 14.95 -2.76 3.33
N GLN A 266 15.90 -1.84 3.56
CA GLN A 266 15.59 -0.45 3.92
C GLN A 266 16.64 0.55 3.40
N THR A 267 16.30 1.83 3.33
CA THR A 267 17.22 2.89 2.85
C THR A 267 18.11 3.47 3.95
N VAL A 268 17.63 3.51 5.20
CA VAL A 268 18.42 4.02 6.33
C VAL A 268 19.48 2.99 6.72
N THR A 269 20.74 3.41 6.80
CA THR A 269 21.88 2.51 7.04
C THR A 269 22.40 2.56 8.47
N SER A 270 22.18 3.68 9.16
CA SER A 270 22.61 3.84 10.55
C SER A 270 21.61 3.24 11.54
N THR A 271 22.06 3.04 12.79
CA THR A 271 21.16 2.64 13.87
C THR A 271 20.33 3.85 14.31
N PRO A 272 18.99 3.77 14.31
CA PRO A 272 18.14 4.90 14.66
C PRO A 272 18.37 5.39 16.09
N ILE A 273 18.37 6.71 16.28
CA ILE A 273 18.47 7.33 17.60
C ILE A 273 17.05 7.56 18.12
N LYS A 274 16.71 7.00 19.28
CA LYS A 274 15.36 7.16 19.87
C LYS A 274 15.37 8.26 20.93
N ALA A 275 14.57 9.28 20.71
CA ALA A 275 14.37 10.35 21.69
C ALA A 275 13.65 9.82 22.93
N PRO A 276 13.98 10.29 24.15
CA PRO A 276 13.24 9.93 25.36
C PRO A 276 11.77 10.36 25.28
N VAL A 277 10.87 9.53 25.80
CA VAL A 277 9.42 9.78 25.83
C VAL A 277 9.01 10.31 27.20
N LYS A 278 8.24 11.40 27.22
CA LYS A 278 7.70 12.05 28.42
C LYS A 278 6.17 12.08 28.35
N GLY A 279 5.53 11.05 28.90
CA GLY A 279 4.07 10.94 28.99
C GLY A 279 3.41 10.66 27.64
N THR A 280 2.11 11.00 27.53
CA THR A 280 1.30 10.87 26.31
C THR A 280 0.80 12.24 25.85
N ASN A 281 0.32 12.33 24.62
CA ASN A 281 -0.29 13.54 24.08
C ASN A 281 -1.72 13.28 23.63
N THR A 282 -2.66 14.13 24.05
CA THR A 282 -4.09 13.98 23.71
C THR A 282 -4.40 14.31 22.25
N GLN A 283 -3.52 15.00 21.54
CA GLN A 283 -3.66 15.32 20.11
C GLN A 283 -3.11 14.20 19.20
N SER A 284 -2.81 13.02 19.75
CA SER A 284 -2.23 11.90 18.98
C SER A 284 -3.17 11.38 17.90
N GLU A 285 -4.49 11.39 18.14
CA GLU A 285 -5.48 11.00 17.12
C GLU A 285 -5.45 11.95 15.92
N ASP A 286 -5.43 13.27 16.18
CA ASP A 286 -5.39 14.28 15.14
C ASP A 286 -4.12 14.17 14.31
N LEU A 287 -2.95 14.04 14.95
CA LEU A 287 -1.69 13.89 14.24
C LEU A 287 -1.62 12.57 13.44
N ALA A 288 -2.21 11.48 13.95
CA ALA A 288 -2.26 10.21 13.24
C ALA A 288 -3.00 10.30 11.90
N ASN A 289 -3.91 11.27 11.72
CA ASN A 289 -4.57 11.52 10.44
C ASN A 289 -3.64 12.12 9.36
N PHE A 290 -2.42 12.52 9.74
CA PHE A 290 -1.36 12.99 8.86
C PHE A 290 -0.20 11.99 8.77
N ALA A 291 -0.41 10.74 9.19
CA ALA A 291 0.57 9.68 8.98
C ALA A 291 0.89 9.53 7.47
N GLY A 292 2.17 9.36 7.17
CA GLY A 292 2.68 9.40 5.80
C GLY A 292 4.20 9.48 5.76
N PHE A 293 4.75 9.48 4.55
CA PHE A 293 6.18 9.63 4.30
C PHE A 293 6.40 10.83 3.38
N TYR A 294 7.18 11.79 3.87
CA TYR A 294 7.37 13.10 3.27
C TYR A 294 8.85 13.26 2.90
N PRO A 295 9.24 13.00 1.64
CA PRO A 295 10.54 13.43 1.12
C PRO A 295 10.65 14.95 1.24
N LEU A 296 11.79 15.45 1.70
CA LEU A 296 12.01 16.87 1.93
C LEU A 296 12.79 17.50 0.78
N ALA A 297 12.23 18.55 0.20
CA ALA A 297 12.92 19.50 -0.64
C ALA A 297 13.33 20.72 0.18
N SER A 298 14.59 21.14 0.04
CA SER A 298 15.14 22.34 0.68
C SER A 298 16.28 22.91 -0.16
N SER A 299 16.48 24.23 -0.10
CA SER A 299 17.68 24.89 -0.62
C SER A 299 18.83 24.93 0.41
N SER A 300 18.58 24.50 1.65
CA SER A 300 19.58 24.46 2.71
C SER A 300 20.42 23.20 2.62
N GLN A 301 21.74 23.34 2.81
CA GLN A 301 22.69 22.22 2.87
C GLN A 301 22.49 21.31 4.09
N VAL A 302 21.64 21.72 5.05
CA VAL A 302 21.27 20.88 6.20
C VAL A 302 20.49 19.64 5.75
N PHE A 303 19.69 19.76 4.68
CA PHE A 303 18.91 18.67 4.13
C PHE A 303 19.57 18.16 2.86
N THR A 304 19.84 16.85 2.79
CA THR A 304 20.25 16.21 1.53
C THR A 304 19.03 15.89 0.67
N GLU A 305 19.26 15.50 -0.58
CA GLU A 305 18.22 15.06 -1.52
C GLU A 305 17.36 13.88 -1.01
N ASN A 306 17.87 13.10 -0.05
CA ASN A 306 17.18 11.93 0.51
C ASN A 306 16.59 12.20 1.90
N ALA A 307 16.61 13.46 2.36
CA ALA A 307 16.01 13.84 3.63
C ALA A 307 14.50 13.53 3.64
N PHE A 308 13.97 13.14 4.80
CA PHE A 308 12.57 12.80 4.94
C PHE A 308 12.02 13.05 6.35
N ILE A 309 10.70 13.19 6.42
CA ILE A 309 9.93 13.04 7.65
C ILE A 309 8.95 11.89 7.44
N SER A 310 8.85 10.99 8.40
CA SER A 310 7.93 9.86 8.37
C SER A 310 7.09 9.88 9.64
N ILE A 311 5.76 9.78 9.49
CA ILE A 311 4.81 9.82 10.60
C ILE A 311 4.01 8.53 10.56
N GLU A 312 4.05 7.78 11.66
CA GLU A 312 3.31 6.52 11.83
C GLU A 312 2.32 6.67 12.98
N GLY A 313 1.03 6.52 12.68
CA GLY A 313 0.00 6.38 13.70
C GLY A 313 -0.34 4.92 13.97
N GLU A 314 -0.36 4.52 15.24
CA GLU A 314 -0.99 3.28 15.69
C GLU A 314 -2.10 3.63 16.70
N TYR A 315 -3.17 2.83 16.73
CA TYR A 315 -4.14 2.90 17.80
C TYR A 315 -4.46 1.54 18.38
N LYS A 316 -4.76 1.53 19.68
CA LYS A 316 -5.26 0.35 20.38
C LYS A 316 -6.69 0.55 20.77
N THR A 317 -7.53 -0.41 20.44
CA THR A 317 -8.93 -0.41 20.85
C THR A 317 -9.08 -1.18 22.15
N SER A 318 -9.96 -0.69 23.02
CA SER A 318 -10.40 -1.42 24.20
C SER A 318 -11.84 -1.10 24.51
N VAL A 319 -12.57 -2.06 25.08
CA VAL A 319 -13.95 -1.84 25.52
C VAL A 319 -13.94 -1.59 27.03
N LYS A 320 -14.39 -0.40 27.44
CA LYS A 320 -14.62 -0.03 28.85
C LYS A 320 -16.06 0.45 29.01
N ASP A 321 -16.77 -0.11 29.97
CA ASP A 321 -18.16 0.24 30.28
C ASP A 321 -19.10 0.23 29.05
N GLY A 322 -18.88 -0.72 28.12
CA GLY A 322 -19.66 -0.85 26.89
C GLY A 322 -19.33 0.19 25.80
N LYS A 323 -18.31 1.02 26.00
CA LYS A 323 -17.79 1.97 25.00
C LYS A 323 -16.43 1.52 24.50
N THR A 324 -16.23 1.62 23.19
CA THR A 324 -14.91 1.46 22.57
C THR A 324 -14.10 2.74 22.77
N GLU A 325 -12.95 2.63 23.42
CA GLU A 325 -11.92 3.66 23.49
C GLU A 325 -10.80 3.34 22.50
N LYS A 326 -10.24 4.36 21.85
CA LYS A 326 -9.03 4.27 21.03
C LYS A 326 -7.90 5.03 21.70
N ASP A 327 -6.80 4.34 21.99
CA ASP A 327 -5.57 4.94 22.51
C ASP A 327 -4.54 5.06 21.38
N PHE A 328 -4.21 6.28 20.99
CA PHE A 328 -3.33 6.55 19.86
C PHE A 328 -1.90 6.78 20.31
N LYS A 329 -0.95 6.24 19.53
CA LYS A 329 0.46 6.55 19.62
C LYS A 329 0.97 6.95 18.24
N VAL A 330 1.71 8.05 18.18
CA VAL A 330 2.35 8.51 16.96
C VAL A 330 3.87 8.43 17.10
N THR A 331 4.52 7.80 16.11
CA THR A 331 5.98 7.74 15.98
C THR A 331 6.40 8.62 14.81
N ILE A 332 7.42 9.45 14.99
CA ILE A 332 7.89 10.43 14.00
C ILE A 332 9.37 10.17 13.74
N GLY A 333 9.71 9.76 12.53
CA GLY A 333 11.09 9.67 12.04
C GLY A 333 11.50 10.96 11.35
N VAL A 334 12.62 11.54 11.76
CA VAL A 334 13.21 12.73 11.14
C VAL A 334 14.60 12.37 10.64
N SER A 335 14.80 12.46 9.33
CA SER A 335 16.08 12.25 8.68
C SER A 335 16.48 13.47 7.87
N LEU A 336 17.62 14.06 8.21
CA LEU A 336 18.17 15.20 7.46
C LEU A 336 19.00 14.76 6.26
N ASN A 337 19.37 13.48 6.17
CA ASN A 337 20.32 12.97 5.18
C ASN A 337 19.88 11.70 4.43
N GLY A 338 18.77 11.08 4.83
CA GLY A 338 18.25 9.83 4.26
C GLY A 338 18.92 8.54 4.77
N THR A 339 20.08 8.64 5.41
CA THR A 339 20.87 7.47 5.88
C THR A 339 20.85 7.31 7.41
N SER A 340 20.41 8.34 8.12
CA SER A 340 20.24 8.33 9.57
C SER A 340 18.96 8.99 10.03
N THR A 341 18.39 8.47 11.12
CA THR A 341 17.06 8.89 11.57
C THR A 341 17.03 9.06 13.08
N THR A 342 16.49 10.19 13.52
CA THR A 342 16.05 10.38 14.90
C THR A 342 14.57 10.10 14.99
N VAL A 343 14.19 9.26 15.95
CA VAL A 343 12.83 8.75 16.13
C VAL A 343 12.25 9.36 17.40
N TYR A 344 11.16 10.07 17.24
CA TYR A 344 10.38 10.67 18.31
C TYR A 344 9.09 9.88 18.53
N THR A 345 8.61 9.82 19.76
CA THR A 345 7.22 9.46 20.05
C THR A 345 6.49 10.74 20.43
N PHE A 346 5.37 11.03 19.81
CA PHE A 346 4.59 12.22 20.10
C PHE A 346 4.10 12.19 21.54
N ASP A 347 4.58 13.13 22.36
CA ASP A 347 4.42 13.11 23.81
C ASP A 347 4.04 14.48 24.37
N SER A 348 3.97 14.61 25.69
CA SER A 348 3.50 15.84 26.36
C SER A 348 4.39 17.07 26.17
N THR A 349 5.59 16.91 25.59
CA THR A 349 6.49 18.04 25.30
C THR A 349 6.28 18.65 23.93
N MET A 350 5.55 17.98 23.06
CA MET A 350 5.27 18.41 21.69
C MET A 350 3.86 19.02 21.61
N SER A 351 3.61 19.86 20.62
CA SER A 351 2.28 20.43 20.36
C SER A 351 1.83 20.16 18.93
N PHE A 352 0.54 19.87 18.77
CA PHE A 352 -0.12 19.82 17.46
C PHE A 352 -1.36 20.72 17.52
N ILE A 353 -1.35 21.81 16.77
CA ILE A 353 -2.36 22.88 16.89
C ILE A 353 -3.03 23.12 15.55
N ASN A 354 -4.36 23.08 15.53
CA ASN A 354 -5.18 23.45 14.39
C ASN A 354 -5.45 24.96 14.36
N ASN A 355 -5.04 25.63 13.28
CA ASN A 355 -5.34 27.04 13.01
C ASN A 355 -6.19 27.22 11.73
N GLY A 356 -7.24 26.38 11.58
CA GLY A 356 -8.12 26.37 10.40
C GLY A 356 -7.64 25.37 9.35
N ASN A 357 -7.24 25.86 8.16
CA ASN A 357 -6.74 24.99 7.09
C ASN A 357 -5.25 24.61 7.25
N ASN A 358 -4.63 24.97 8.37
CA ASN A 358 -3.21 24.72 8.64
C ASN A 358 -3.04 24.12 10.03
N TRP A 359 -2.47 22.92 10.08
CA TRP A 359 -2.11 22.24 11.32
C TRP A 359 -0.62 22.39 11.55
N THR A 360 -0.20 22.71 12.78
CA THR A 360 1.21 22.91 13.10
C THR A 360 1.68 21.95 14.18
N LEU A 361 2.66 21.12 13.85
CA LEU A 361 3.41 20.28 14.78
C LEU A 361 4.70 20.99 15.18
N THR A 362 4.96 21.06 16.49
CA THR A 362 6.22 21.58 17.04
C THR A 362 6.89 20.51 17.88
N ILE A 363 8.14 20.19 17.54
CA ILE A 363 8.99 19.23 18.25
C ILE A 363 10.18 19.99 18.84
N PRO A 364 10.30 20.10 20.19
CA PRO A 364 11.47 20.68 20.82
C PRO A 364 12.72 19.83 20.56
N ILE A 365 13.83 20.47 20.18
CA ILE A 365 15.11 19.82 19.94
C ILE A 365 16.10 20.24 21.02
N ASN A 366 16.70 19.24 21.66
CA ASN A 366 17.65 19.46 22.75
C ASN A 366 19.09 19.66 22.26
N ASP A 367 19.37 19.40 20.97
CA ASP A 367 20.69 19.61 20.37
C ASP A 367 20.57 20.07 18.91
N PRO A 368 20.91 21.34 18.57
CA PRO A 368 21.39 22.37 19.50
C PRO A 368 20.27 22.86 20.42
N VAL A 369 20.60 23.05 21.71
CA VAL A 369 19.66 23.49 22.76
C VAL A 369 18.94 24.77 22.33
N GLY A 370 17.61 24.75 22.39
CA GLY A 370 16.75 25.89 22.04
C GLY A 370 16.26 25.91 20.59
N SER A 371 16.57 24.88 19.80
CA SER A 371 16.01 24.69 18.47
C SER A 371 14.65 23.99 18.53
N GLU A 372 13.83 24.23 17.51
CA GLU A 372 12.58 23.51 17.29
C GLU A 372 12.46 23.05 15.83
N LEU A 373 11.79 21.92 15.63
CA LEU A 373 11.29 21.50 14.34
C LEU A 373 9.81 21.86 14.29
N THR A 374 9.46 22.75 13.39
CA THR A 374 8.08 23.18 13.15
C THR A 374 7.63 22.65 11.79
N ILE A 375 6.47 22.00 11.74
CA ILE A 375 5.90 21.39 10.54
C ILE A 375 4.46 21.85 10.39
N HIS A 376 4.14 22.47 9.26
CA HIS A 376 2.83 22.91 8.84
C HIS A 376 2.24 21.92 7.84
N PHE A 377 1.04 21.42 8.08
CA PHE A 377 0.34 20.46 7.21
C PHE A 377 -0.79 21.15 6.46
N THR A 378 -0.88 20.86 5.17
CA THR A 378 -1.95 21.35 4.28
C THR A 378 -2.42 20.21 3.37
N ARG A 379 -3.71 19.87 3.43
CA ARG A 379 -4.34 18.91 2.51
C ARG A 379 -4.65 19.59 1.18
N ARG A 380 -4.08 19.08 0.09
CA ARG A 380 -4.36 19.55 -1.28
C ARG A 380 -4.02 18.48 -2.33
N TYR A 381 -4.90 18.29 -3.31
CA TYR A 381 -4.57 17.51 -4.50
C TYR A 381 -3.60 18.30 -5.39
N GLN A 382 -2.48 17.70 -5.75
CA GLN A 382 -1.53 18.23 -6.73
C GLN A 382 -1.14 17.13 -7.71
N SER A 383 -0.76 17.52 -8.92
CA SER A 383 -0.06 16.60 -9.82
C SER A 383 1.22 16.16 -9.12
N ALA A 384 1.39 14.86 -8.94
CA ALA A 384 2.49 14.31 -8.16
C ALA A 384 3.84 14.52 -8.86
N TYR A 385 3.88 14.41 -10.20
CA TYR A 385 5.11 14.55 -10.99
C TYR A 385 4.80 15.03 -12.42
N GLU A 386 5.53 16.03 -12.92
CA GLU A 386 5.28 16.66 -14.24
C GLU A 386 5.70 15.78 -15.44
N ASN A 387 6.50 14.73 -15.23
CA ASN A 387 7.18 13.96 -16.28
C ASN A 387 6.64 12.53 -16.51
N VAL A 388 5.63 12.08 -15.75
CA VAL A 388 5.22 10.67 -15.70
C VAL A 388 3.70 10.55 -15.81
N GLY A 389 3.09 11.22 -16.79
CA GLY A 389 1.64 11.40 -16.81
C GLY A 389 1.16 12.25 -15.62
N ASN A 390 0.05 12.95 -15.76
CA ASN A 390 -0.48 13.77 -14.67
C ASN A 390 -1.15 12.88 -13.61
N PHE A 391 -0.38 12.16 -12.78
CA PHE A 391 -0.91 11.45 -11.62
C PHE A 391 -1.40 12.46 -10.58
N TYR A 392 -2.70 12.52 -10.35
CA TYR A 392 -3.27 13.22 -9.21
C TYR A 392 -3.47 12.24 -8.04
N GLY A 393 -3.02 12.62 -6.85
CA GLY A 393 -3.30 11.91 -5.59
C GLY A 393 -3.72 12.90 -4.51
N SER A 394 -4.33 12.40 -3.43
CA SER A 394 -4.63 13.18 -2.22
C SER A 394 -3.34 13.34 -1.44
N VAL A 395 -2.78 14.55 -1.41
CA VAL A 395 -1.41 14.71 -0.92
C VAL A 395 -1.39 15.76 0.18
N VAL A 396 -1.35 15.29 1.41
CA VAL A 396 -0.92 16.14 2.50
C VAL A 396 0.46 16.69 2.12
N SER A 397 0.54 18.01 1.99
CA SER A 397 1.79 18.72 1.84
C SER A 397 2.24 19.24 3.20
N ILE A 398 3.54 19.18 3.43
CA ILE A 398 4.18 19.79 4.57
C ILE A 398 5.08 20.93 4.13
N SER A 399 5.17 21.95 4.97
CA SER A 399 6.23 22.94 4.93
C SER A 399 6.69 23.18 6.36
N GLY A 400 7.89 23.69 6.56
CA GLY A 400 8.37 23.86 7.92
C GLY A 400 9.81 24.31 8.00
N SER A 401 10.32 24.31 9.22
CA SER A 401 11.68 24.73 9.48
C SER A 401 12.36 23.89 10.56
N TYR A 402 13.66 23.64 10.36
CA TYR A 402 14.56 23.06 11.35
C TYR A 402 15.74 24.02 11.51
N ASN A 403 15.92 24.62 12.69
CA ASN A 403 17.00 25.57 12.97
C ASN A 403 17.19 26.60 11.83
N VAL A 404 16.13 27.37 11.54
CA VAL A 404 15.95 28.34 10.43
C VAL A 404 15.95 27.79 8.99
N ALA A 405 16.46 26.58 8.76
CA ALA A 405 16.42 25.95 7.44
C ALA A 405 14.99 25.54 7.07
N GLN A 406 14.46 26.11 5.99
CA GLN A 406 13.12 25.82 5.50
C GLN A 406 13.09 24.55 4.66
N PHE A 407 11.99 23.82 4.71
CA PHE A 407 11.75 22.67 3.85
C PHE A 407 10.29 22.60 3.41
N SER A 408 10.05 21.80 2.39
CA SER A 408 8.71 21.36 1.98
C SER A 408 8.74 19.88 1.62
N GLY A 409 7.60 19.19 1.73
CA GLY A 409 7.47 17.80 1.35
C GLY A 409 6.04 17.45 1.03
N ILE A 410 5.83 16.31 0.36
CA ILE A 410 4.51 15.81 0.00
C ILE A 410 4.44 14.30 0.29
N SER A 411 3.30 13.80 0.77
CA SER A 411 3.06 12.36 0.96
C SER A 411 1.86 11.89 0.16
N LEU A 412 2.09 10.95 -0.77
CA LEU A 412 1.01 10.26 -1.50
C LEU A 412 0.42 9.10 -0.70
N LEU A 413 1.09 8.67 0.37
CA LEU A 413 0.53 7.72 1.31
C LEU A 413 -0.59 8.40 2.10
N ASN A 414 -1.72 7.71 2.20
CA ASN A 414 -2.88 8.16 2.95
C ASN A 414 -3.28 7.08 3.95
N VAL A 415 -3.90 7.52 5.05
CA VAL A 415 -4.36 6.62 6.11
C VAL A 415 -5.61 5.90 5.66
N VAL A 416 -5.58 4.57 5.66
CA VAL A 416 -6.76 3.75 5.36
C VAL A 416 -7.40 3.29 6.67
N PRO A 417 -8.64 3.72 6.98
CA PRO A 417 -9.36 3.22 8.14
C PRO A 417 -9.59 1.71 7.98
N LEU A 418 -9.67 0.98 9.09
CA LEU A 418 -9.88 -0.47 9.05
C LEU A 418 -11.18 -0.83 8.30
N MET A 419 -12.23 -0.01 8.43
CA MET A 419 -13.46 -0.15 7.64
C MET A 419 -13.27 -0.04 6.12
N GLY A 420 -12.16 0.51 5.63
CA GLY A 420 -11.79 0.47 4.23
C GLY A 420 -11.64 -0.94 3.67
N PHE A 421 -11.43 -1.94 4.53
CA PHE A 421 -11.32 -3.36 4.18
C PHE A 421 -12.58 -4.17 4.53
N SER A 422 -13.69 -3.50 4.86
CA SER A 422 -14.99 -4.15 5.05
C SER A 422 -15.59 -4.66 3.72
N GLY A 423 -16.58 -5.55 3.80
CA GLY A 423 -17.24 -6.12 2.63
C GLY A 423 -17.50 -7.62 2.77
N ALA A 424 -17.35 -8.36 1.67
CA ALA A 424 -17.51 -9.81 1.68
C ALA A 424 -16.53 -10.49 2.65
N PRO A 425 -16.95 -11.54 3.37
CA PRO A 425 -16.08 -12.30 4.26
C PRO A 425 -14.86 -12.85 3.52
N LEU A 426 -13.66 -12.63 4.08
CA LEU A 426 -12.43 -13.17 3.53
C LEU A 426 -12.31 -14.64 3.91
N LYS A 427 -11.86 -15.48 2.96
CA LYS A 427 -11.76 -16.93 3.13
C LYS A 427 -10.45 -17.46 2.55
N VAL A 428 -9.96 -18.58 3.09
CA VAL A 428 -8.78 -19.28 2.55
C VAL A 428 -9.12 -20.06 1.27
N THR A 429 -10.30 -20.69 1.24
CA THR A 429 -10.83 -21.45 0.10
C THR A 429 -12.34 -21.23 -0.01
N GLU A 430 -12.92 -21.50 -1.18
CA GLU A 430 -14.37 -21.35 -1.42
C GLU A 430 -15.22 -22.09 -0.38
N ASN A 431 -14.79 -23.31 -0.04
CA ASN A 431 -15.46 -24.18 0.93
C ASN A 431 -15.02 -23.95 2.38
N SER A 432 -14.17 -22.96 2.65
CA SER A 432 -13.74 -22.64 4.01
C SER A 432 -14.92 -22.11 4.82
N THR A 433 -15.18 -22.74 5.97
CA THR A 433 -16.08 -22.21 6.99
C THR A 433 -15.39 -21.14 7.85
N GLU A 434 -14.05 -21.16 7.90
CA GLU A 434 -13.27 -20.12 8.56
C GLU A 434 -13.26 -18.85 7.71
N THR A 435 -13.58 -17.73 8.35
CA THR A 435 -13.67 -16.41 7.72
C THR A 435 -12.99 -15.34 8.55
N ILE A 436 -12.66 -14.25 7.87
CA ILE A 436 -12.33 -12.96 8.48
C ILE A 436 -13.38 -11.95 8.02
N VAL A 437 -13.98 -11.23 8.95
CA VAL A 437 -14.94 -10.15 8.66
C VAL A 437 -14.51 -8.90 9.40
N ILE A 438 -14.30 -7.81 8.66
CA ILE A 438 -14.06 -6.50 9.26
C ILE A 438 -15.42 -5.85 9.53
N LYS A 439 -15.76 -5.66 10.81
CA LYS A 439 -17.10 -5.19 11.24
C LYS A 439 -17.14 -3.70 11.54
N SER A 440 -16.07 -3.17 12.13
CA SER A 440 -15.92 -1.74 12.44
C SER A 440 -14.45 -1.36 12.48
N ASP A 441 -14.14 -0.08 12.69
CA ASP A 441 -12.75 0.36 12.93
C ASP A 441 -12.15 -0.18 14.25
N SER A 442 -12.94 -0.92 15.02
CA SER A 442 -12.60 -1.44 16.34
C SER A 442 -13.05 -2.87 16.57
N GLU A 443 -13.54 -3.56 15.54
CA GLU A 443 -14.05 -4.91 15.67
C GLU A 443 -13.78 -5.70 14.41
N ILE A 444 -13.22 -6.89 14.61
CA ILE A 444 -13.06 -7.90 13.57
C ILE A 444 -13.68 -9.20 14.08
N GLU A 445 -14.18 -10.01 13.16
CA GLU A 445 -14.48 -11.42 13.40
C GLU A 445 -13.38 -12.26 12.75
N TYR A 446 -12.78 -13.15 13.52
CA TYR A 446 -11.77 -14.10 13.06
C TYR A 446 -12.17 -15.50 13.52
N LYS A 447 -12.35 -16.42 12.56
CA LYS A 447 -12.82 -17.80 12.80
C LYS A 447 -14.14 -17.85 13.60
N GLY A 448 -15.07 -16.94 13.29
CA GLY A 448 -16.39 -16.86 13.94
C GLY A 448 -16.39 -16.21 15.33
N VAL A 449 -15.24 -15.73 15.81
CA VAL A 449 -15.10 -15.05 17.11
C VAL A 449 -14.83 -13.56 16.89
N SER A 450 -15.56 -12.70 17.60
CA SER A 450 -15.36 -11.25 17.52
C SER A 450 -14.30 -10.76 18.50
N TYR A 451 -13.38 -9.92 18.00
CA TYR A 451 -12.29 -9.32 18.74
C TYR A 451 -12.39 -7.80 18.67
N THR A 452 -12.36 -7.15 19.85
CA THR A 452 -12.47 -5.70 20.00
C THR A 452 -11.26 -5.05 20.67
N ASN A 453 -10.32 -5.87 21.16
CA ASN A 453 -9.03 -5.42 21.67
C ASN A 453 -7.99 -5.57 20.57
N LEU A 454 -7.89 -4.56 19.72
CA LEU A 454 -7.09 -4.56 18.51
C LEU A 454 -5.92 -3.58 18.65
N THR A 455 -4.80 -3.88 18.00
CA THR A 455 -3.77 -2.89 17.66
C THR A 455 -3.85 -2.69 16.15
N VAL A 456 -4.04 -1.45 15.70
CA VAL A 456 -4.20 -1.13 14.27
C VAL A 456 -3.12 -0.13 13.87
N VAL A 457 -2.47 -0.38 12.73
CA VAL A 457 -1.51 0.54 12.09
C VAL A 457 -2.07 0.92 10.71
N PRO A 458 -2.90 1.97 10.63
CA PRO A 458 -3.67 2.30 9.43
C PRO A 458 -2.86 2.61 8.17
N LEU A 459 -1.64 3.17 8.30
CA LEU A 459 -0.79 3.44 7.14
C LEU A 459 -0.18 2.17 6.54
N MET A 460 -0.05 1.11 7.35
CA MET A 460 0.55 -0.18 6.97
C MET A 460 -0.49 -1.27 6.71
N TYR A 461 -1.77 -0.98 6.94
CA TYR A 461 -2.89 -1.93 6.81
C TYR A 461 -2.74 -3.14 7.74
N ILE A 462 -2.15 -2.94 8.91
CA ILE A 462 -1.91 -4.02 9.89
C ILE A 462 -2.93 -3.97 11.02
N VAL A 463 -3.47 -5.13 11.38
CA VAL A 463 -4.26 -5.34 12.60
C VAL A 463 -3.65 -6.48 13.40
N GLY A 464 -3.50 -6.32 14.71
CA GLY A 464 -3.00 -7.35 15.63
C GLY A 464 -3.90 -7.53 16.83
N PHE A 465 -4.06 -8.77 17.29
CA PHE A 465 -4.85 -9.12 18.47
C PHE A 465 -4.39 -10.46 19.07
N ILE A 466 -4.86 -10.77 20.28
CA ILE A 466 -4.67 -12.08 20.91
C ILE A 466 -5.96 -12.89 20.76
N ASP A 467 -5.86 -14.08 20.17
CA ASP A 467 -7.00 -14.97 19.97
C ASP A 467 -7.39 -15.75 21.24
N GLN A 468 -8.49 -16.52 21.18
CA GLN A 468 -8.97 -17.34 22.29
C GLN A 468 -8.01 -18.45 22.73
N ASP A 469 -7.15 -18.89 21.81
CA ASP A 469 -6.10 -19.89 22.06
C ASP A 469 -4.79 -19.24 22.56
N GLU A 470 -4.86 -17.95 22.89
CA GLU A 470 -3.76 -17.14 23.39
C GLU A 470 -2.60 -16.95 22.40
N ASN A 471 -2.86 -17.09 21.10
CA ASN A 471 -1.92 -16.76 20.05
C ASN A 471 -2.00 -15.28 19.69
N GLU A 472 -0.88 -14.70 19.29
CA GLU A 472 -0.86 -13.43 18.59
C GLU A 472 -1.22 -13.68 17.14
N VAL A 473 -2.26 -12.98 16.68
CA VAL A 473 -2.70 -12.99 15.28
C VAL A 473 -2.43 -11.62 14.70
N ILE A 474 -1.65 -11.58 13.62
CA ILE A 474 -1.37 -10.38 12.84
C ILE A 474 -2.01 -10.55 11.47
N LEU A 475 -2.86 -9.60 11.11
CA LEU A 475 -3.50 -9.46 9.81
C LEU A 475 -2.80 -8.35 9.04
N SER A 476 -2.24 -8.68 7.87
CA SER A 476 -1.77 -7.71 6.89
C SER A 476 -2.81 -7.62 5.78
N LEU A 477 -3.60 -6.54 5.82
CA LEU A 477 -4.70 -6.29 4.92
C LEU A 477 -4.21 -5.64 3.64
N GLY A 478 -4.96 -5.82 2.56
CA GLY A 478 -4.69 -5.21 1.28
C GLY A 478 -5.80 -5.52 0.28
N THR A 479 -5.57 -5.18 -0.98
CA THR A 479 -6.49 -5.47 -2.08
C THR A 479 -5.73 -6.15 -3.20
N ASP A 480 -6.31 -7.20 -3.75
CA ASP A 480 -5.90 -7.82 -5.01
C ASP A 480 -6.96 -7.44 -6.03
N GLY A 481 -6.53 -6.88 -7.17
CA GLY A 481 -7.47 -6.39 -8.18
C GLY A 481 -8.50 -7.43 -8.59
N GLY A 482 -8.07 -8.68 -8.79
CA GLY A 482 -8.91 -9.81 -9.19
C GLY A 482 -9.76 -10.38 -8.06
N LYS A 483 -9.27 -10.33 -6.82
CA LYS A 483 -9.87 -11.06 -5.70
C LYS A 483 -10.56 -10.19 -4.65
N GLY A 484 -10.54 -8.87 -4.84
CA GLY A 484 -11.07 -7.89 -3.92
C GLY A 484 -10.18 -7.72 -2.69
N ASN A 485 -10.79 -7.51 -1.52
CA ASN A 485 -10.04 -7.44 -0.26
C ASN A 485 -9.29 -8.75 0.01
N THR A 486 -8.09 -8.61 0.56
CA THR A 486 -7.20 -9.73 0.91
C THR A 486 -6.55 -9.50 2.26
N CYS A 487 -6.11 -10.58 2.88
CA CYS A 487 -5.45 -10.57 4.17
C CYS A 487 -4.44 -11.71 4.27
N ILE A 488 -3.19 -11.38 4.59
CA ILE A 488 -2.21 -12.37 5.02
C ILE A 488 -2.27 -12.42 6.55
N THR A 489 -2.57 -13.59 7.08
CA THR A 489 -2.63 -13.85 8.52
C THR A 489 -1.34 -14.54 8.94
N THR A 490 -0.72 -14.03 10.01
CA THR A 490 0.40 -14.70 10.71
C THR A 490 -0.04 -14.98 12.13
N VAL A 491 0.08 -16.25 12.55
CA VAL A 491 -0.28 -16.70 13.91
C VAL A 491 0.99 -17.13 14.63
N THR A 492 1.22 -16.62 15.83
CA THR A 492 2.38 -16.97 16.66
C THR A 492 1.92 -17.27 18.08
N ALA A 493 2.36 -18.40 18.64
CA ALA A 493 2.08 -18.71 20.04
C ALA A 493 2.65 -17.61 20.95
N THR A 494 1.96 -17.28 22.04
CA THR A 494 2.49 -16.32 23.03
C THR A 494 2.93 -17.03 24.30
N LYS A 495 3.85 -16.40 25.03
CA LYS A 495 4.13 -16.73 26.43
C LYS A 495 3.95 -15.50 27.29
N GLU A 496 3.57 -15.73 28.54
CA GLU A 496 3.60 -14.67 29.55
C GLU A 496 5.05 -14.41 29.99
N ASP A 497 5.47 -13.15 29.91
CA ASP A 497 6.76 -12.66 30.37
C ASP A 497 6.55 -11.33 31.10
N ASN A 498 6.79 -11.32 32.42
CA ASN A 498 6.62 -10.14 33.28
C ASN A 498 5.22 -9.49 33.17
N ARG A 499 4.15 -10.32 33.24
CA ARG A 499 2.74 -9.90 33.10
C ARG A 499 2.40 -9.25 31.74
N LYS A 500 3.26 -9.44 30.74
CA LYS A 500 2.99 -9.07 29.36
C LYS A 500 3.12 -10.31 28.50
N ARG A 501 2.12 -10.61 27.69
CA ARG A 501 2.25 -11.64 26.67
C ARG A 501 3.19 -11.15 25.58
N LYS A 502 4.09 -12.04 25.14
CA LYS A 502 4.99 -11.78 24.02
C LYS A 502 4.96 -12.97 23.06
N PRO A 503 5.13 -12.74 21.76
CA PRO A 503 5.34 -13.81 20.79
C PRO A 503 6.48 -14.73 21.23
N TYR A 504 6.26 -16.03 21.11
CA TYR A 504 7.18 -17.07 21.53
C TYR A 504 7.37 -18.09 20.41
N GLY A 505 8.59 -18.12 19.88
CA GLY A 505 8.95 -19.03 18.80
C GLY A 505 8.62 -18.47 17.42
N LEU A 506 8.63 -19.37 16.43
CA LEU A 506 8.30 -19.07 15.05
C LEU A 506 6.78 -19.01 14.86
N PRO A 507 6.28 -18.32 13.80
CA PRO A 507 4.89 -18.41 13.42
C PRO A 507 4.44 -19.86 13.26
N THR A 508 3.32 -20.20 13.87
CA THR A 508 2.71 -21.54 13.82
C THR A 508 1.82 -21.70 12.59
N SER A 509 1.28 -20.60 12.04
CA SER A 509 0.54 -20.58 10.78
C SER A 509 0.76 -19.28 10.01
N ILE A 510 0.76 -19.39 8.68
CA ILE A 510 0.64 -18.27 7.74
C ILE A 510 -0.39 -18.65 6.67
N GLU A 511 -1.43 -17.85 6.53
CA GLU A 511 -2.57 -18.11 5.64
C GLU A 511 -2.95 -16.87 4.82
N LEU A 512 -3.36 -17.08 3.57
CA LEU A 512 -3.94 -16.03 2.74
C LEU A 512 -5.45 -16.17 2.72
N TYR A 513 -6.14 -15.12 3.12
CA TYR A 513 -7.58 -14.96 3.00
C TYR A 513 -7.90 -13.95 1.90
N THR A 514 -8.92 -14.23 1.09
CA THR A 514 -9.37 -13.34 0.01
C THR A 514 -10.90 -13.31 -0.03
N ALA A 515 -11.49 -12.19 -0.45
CA ALA A 515 -12.95 -12.08 -0.63
C ALA A 515 -13.46 -13.07 -1.70
N ILE A 516 -12.67 -13.28 -2.75
CA ILE A 516 -12.92 -14.29 -3.79
C ILE A 516 -11.87 -15.41 -3.65
N PRO A 517 -12.08 -16.38 -2.73
CA PRO A 517 -11.16 -17.51 -2.54
C PRO A 517 -11.24 -18.47 -3.73
N ASN A 518 -10.09 -18.94 -4.20
CA ASN A 518 -9.96 -19.76 -5.41
C ASN A 518 -11.08 -20.80 -5.63
N GLY A 519 -12.01 -20.44 -6.52
CA GLY A 519 -12.71 -21.30 -7.46
C GLY A 519 -12.85 -20.47 -8.73
N ASP A 520 -12.07 -20.77 -9.79
CA ASP A 520 -12.05 -20.05 -11.07
C ASP A 520 -12.44 -18.56 -10.96
N SER A 521 -11.53 -17.68 -10.51
CA SER A 521 -11.51 -16.37 -11.16
C SER A 521 -11.21 -16.73 -12.59
N ALA A 522 -12.23 -16.85 -13.43
CA ALA A 522 -12.11 -17.38 -14.78
C ALA A 522 -10.81 -16.81 -15.34
N ALA A 523 -9.81 -17.69 -15.47
CA ALA A 523 -8.63 -17.36 -16.24
C ALA A 523 -9.13 -16.71 -17.52
N PRO A 524 -8.38 -15.81 -18.16
CA PRO A 524 -8.60 -15.61 -19.58
C PRO A 524 -8.59 -17.01 -20.20
N LYS A 525 -9.77 -17.51 -20.58
CA LYS A 525 -9.84 -18.62 -21.50
C LYS A 525 -9.41 -17.99 -22.81
N HIS A 526 -8.10 -18.03 -23.05
CA HIS A 526 -7.55 -17.72 -24.36
C HIS A 526 -8.10 -18.69 -25.39
#